data_AF-A0AAV2BX92-F1
#
_entry.id   AF-A0AAV2BX92-F1
#
_cell.length_a   1.000
_cell.length_b   1.000
_cell.length_c   1.000
_cell.angle_alpha   90.00
_cell.angle_beta   90.00
_cell.angle_gamma   90.00
#
_symmetry.space_group_name_H-M   'P 1'
#
loop_
_entity.id
_entity.type
_entity.pdbx_description
1 polymer ?
#
loop_
_entity_poly.entity_id
_entity_poly.type
_entity_poly.pdbx_seq_one_letter_code
_entity_poly.pdbx_strand_id
1 'polypeptide(L)'
;MKFAEHLAAHITPEWRKQYIQYEFFIFQFIKCIFLFSLSPVVDLSDIARFYANFDEDFFHHCEKELRKINTFFSEKIAEASRKSSNLKSELHNAISSQEGVRARSGKRFAVKKALNRQVKKNVQYRKMHELRLAFSEFYLSLILLQNYQNLNFTGFRKILKKHDKLLGTDAGAKWRQQWVDVAPFYVNKDIDKLIHDTENIVTRYLEAGDRQKAMKRLRVPPLNDQQSPWVTFKVGLFSGAFAVLVCAVIISAVFTNAPDNWRIAVRLYRGSLLIILFLFLIGVNVYGWRTSGVNHVLIFELDPRNHLSEQHLMEIAAIFSVMWALSVLAFLFSDALSIPAYANPLLLVVLLFAFLFNPTRTLQHHARFWLLRVLGRIVAAPFFHVGFADFWLADQLNSLVPVLVDFQYFVCFYVTSVNWEVNTGNIPCRMNIFLMDGCYRKSILNFGDTILIQGDDRGGGEMRDFREFVKNF
;
A
#
# COMPACT_ATOMS: atom_id res chain seq x y z
N MET A 1 7.07 22.93 -16.39
CA MET A 1 6.27 21.75 -16.05
C MET A 1 7.03 20.81 -15.13
N LYS A 2 8.26 20.36 -15.47
CA LYS A 2 9.10 19.45 -14.64
C LYS A 2 9.14 19.65 -13.11
N PHE A 3 9.07 20.88 -12.59
CA PHE A 3 9.10 21.06 -11.13
C PHE A 3 7.78 20.75 -10.44
N ALA A 4 6.63 21.00 -11.07
CA ALA A 4 5.35 20.71 -10.44
C ALA A 4 5.15 19.19 -10.34
N GLU A 5 5.53 18.45 -11.39
CA GLU A 5 5.65 16.99 -11.38
C GLU A 5 6.63 16.50 -10.30
N HIS A 6 7.82 17.10 -10.22
CA HIS A 6 8.80 16.75 -9.19
C HIS A 6 8.26 17.01 -7.78
N LEU A 7 7.59 18.14 -7.54
CA LEU A 7 6.99 18.46 -6.26
C LEU A 7 5.89 17.44 -5.92
N ALA A 8 4.98 17.17 -6.85
CA ALA A 8 3.90 16.19 -6.67
C ALA A 8 4.44 14.79 -6.34
N ALA A 9 5.52 14.35 -6.99
CA ALA A 9 6.13 13.04 -6.76
C ALA A 9 6.89 12.91 -5.42
N HIS A 10 7.35 14.02 -4.83
CA HIS A 10 8.18 14.02 -3.61
C HIS A 10 7.46 14.57 -2.37
N ILE A 11 6.17 14.90 -2.49
CA ILE A 11 5.35 15.31 -1.36
C ILE A 11 5.07 14.13 -0.44
N THR A 12 5.24 14.35 0.87
CA THR A 12 4.73 13.45 1.91
C THR A 12 3.20 13.47 1.88
N PRO A 13 2.50 12.36 1.55
CA PRO A 13 1.06 12.34 1.35
C PRO A 13 0.26 12.93 2.51
N GLU A 14 0.69 12.65 3.74
CA GLU A 14 0.06 13.09 4.99
C GLU A 14 0.11 14.63 5.14
N TRP A 15 1.08 15.28 4.50
CA TRP A 15 1.32 16.72 4.60
C TRP A 15 0.96 17.47 3.32
N ARG A 16 0.33 16.81 2.34
CA ARG A 16 0.05 17.38 1.01
C ARG A 16 -0.54 18.79 1.05
N LYS A 17 -1.52 19.04 1.92
CA LYS A 17 -2.19 20.34 2.07
C LYS A 17 -1.28 21.45 2.63
N GLN A 18 -0.21 21.06 3.31
CA GLN A 18 0.73 21.96 3.99
C GLN A 18 1.87 22.42 3.08
N TYR A 19 2.08 21.80 1.92
CA TYR A 19 3.03 22.29 0.92
C TYR A 19 2.50 23.54 0.22
N ILE A 20 3.42 24.29 -0.39
CA ILE A 20 3.09 25.39 -1.28
C ILE A 20 2.16 24.91 -2.40
N GLN A 21 1.04 25.61 -2.59
CA GLN A 21 0.08 25.35 -3.66
C GLN A 21 0.63 25.82 -5.01
N TYR A 22 1.65 25.12 -5.50
CA TYR A 22 2.39 25.53 -6.69
C TYR A 22 1.50 25.64 -7.94
N GLU A 23 0.59 24.67 -8.15
CA GLU A 23 -0.36 24.69 -9.27
C GLU A 23 -1.33 25.86 -9.23
N PHE A 24 -1.75 26.29 -8.03
CA PHE A 24 -2.64 27.44 -7.88
C PHE A 24 -1.97 28.73 -8.37
N PHE A 25 -0.69 28.94 -8.04
CA PHE A 25 0.06 30.08 -8.56
C PHE A 25 0.27 30.00 -10.09
N ILE A 26 0.51 28.79 -10.62
CA ILE A 26 0.58 28.60 -12.08
C ILE A 26 -0.74 29.00 -12.73
N PHE A 27 -1.87 28.60 -12.15
CA PHE A 27 -3.19 28.98 -12.62
C PHE A 27 -3.41 30.50 -12.55
N GLN A 28 -2.99 31.17 -11.47
CA GLN A 28 -3.04 32.64 -11.39
C GLN A 28 -2.25 33.32 -12.52
N PHE A 29 -1.05 32.84 -12.84
CA PHE A 29 -0.28 33.37 -13.97
C PHE A 29 -0.98 33.17 -15.32
N ILE A 30 -1.55 31.98 -15.55
CA ILE A 30 -2.30 31.70 -16.78
C ILE A 30 -3.51 32.61 -16.89
N LYS A 31 -4.27 32.78 -15.79
CA LYS A 31 -5.41 33.68 -15.71
C LYS A 31 -5.00 35.13 -15.99
N CYS A 32 -3.89 35.59 -15.44
CA CYS A 32 -3.35 36.93 -15.70
C CYS A 32 -3.04 37.15 -17.18
N ILE A 33 -2.32 36.22 -17.81
CA ILE A 33 -1.98 36.30 -19.24
C ILE A 33 -3.25 36.31 -20.09
N PHE A 34 -4.20 35.42 -19.78
CA PHE A 34 -5.44 35.28 -20.54
C PHE A 34 -6.32 36.53 -20.44
N LEU A 35 -6.51 37.08 -19.23
CA LEU A 35 -7.28 38.30 -19.02
C LEU A 35 -6.62 39.50 -19.72
N PHE A 36 -5.29 39.58 -19.70
CA PHE A 36 -4.57 40.61 -20.44
C PHE A 36 -4.79 40.49 -21.96
N SER A 37 -4.74 39.27 -22.53
CA SER A 37 -4.98 39.05 -23.96
C SER A 37 -6.41 39.35 -24.42
N LEU A 38 -7.40 39.21 -23.54
CA LEU A 38 -8.81 39.51 -23.83
C LEU A 38 -9.17 40.98 -23.63
N SER A 39 -8.35 41.73 -22.89
CA SER A 39 -8.72 43.07 -22.47
C SER A 39 -8.51 44.07 -23.62
N PRO A 40 -9.51 44.93 -23.93
CA PRO A 40 -9.39 45.95 -24.96
C PRO A 40 -8.55 47.16 -24.49
N VAL A 41 -7.58 46.95 -23.59
CA VAL A 41 -6.83 48.04 -22.94
C VAL A 41 -6.00 48.79 -23.98
N VAL A 42 -6.27 50.10 -24.13
CA VAL A 42 -5.59 50.99 -25.08
C VAL A 42 -4.59 51.91 -24.40
N ASP A 43 -4.75 52.20 -23.10
CA ASP A 43 -3.95 53.18 -22.36
C ASP A 43 -2.94 52.55 -21.37
N LEU A 44 -1.77 53.18 -21.22
CA LEU A 44 -0.67 52.73 -20.35
C LEU A 44 -1.07 52.74 -18.86
N SER A 45 -1.96 53.65 -18.46
CA SER A 45 -2.44 53.79 -17.08
C SER A 45 -3.24 52.57 -16.61
N ASP A 46 -4.12 52.06 -17.48
CA ASP A 46 -4.94 50.88 -17.23
C ASP A 46 -4.11 49.59 -17.16
N ILE A 47 -3.06 49.48 -17.99
CA ILE A 47 -2.10 48.36 -17.95
C ILE A 47 -1.36 48.34 -16.61
N ALA A 48 -0.87 49.50 -16.15
CA ALA A 48 -0.16 49.60 -14.89
C ALA A 48 -1.05 49.22 -13.70
N ARG A 49 -2.31 49.67 -13.70
CA ARG A 49 -3.29 49.32 -12.67
C ARG A 49 -3.64 47.83 -12.67
N PHE A 50 -3.76 47.21 -13.85
CA PHE A 50 -4.02 45.77 -13.96
C PHE A 50 -2.90 44.93 -13.33
N TYR A 51 -1.64 45.24 -13.65
CA TYR A 51 -0.50 44.53 -13.06
C TYR A 51 -0.31 44.82 -11.57
N ALA A 52 -0.60 46.05 -11.12
CA ALA A 52 -0.56 46.37 -9.69
C ALA A 52 -1.59 45.54 -8.88
N ASN A 53 -2.81 45.40 -9.39
CA ASN A 53 -3.83 44.56 -8.76
C ASN A 53 -3.42 43.08 -8.74
N PHE A 54 -2.81 42.59 -9.84
CA PHE A 54 -2.29 41.22 -9.89
C PHE A 54 -1.17 40.99 -8.86
N ASP A 55 -0.22 41.92 -8.76
CA ASP A 55 0.89 41.84 -7.80
C ASP A 55 0.36 41.80 -6.36
N GLU A 56 -0.61 42.66 -6.02
CA GLU A 56 -1.24 42.68 -4.71
C GLU A 56 -1.89 41.33 -4.38
N ASP A 57 -2.71 40.80 -5.29
CA ASP A 57 -3.36 39.50 -5.13
C ASP A 57 -2.35 38.34 -5.01
N PHE A 58 -1.28 38.38 -5.81
CA PHE A 58 -0.24 37.36 -5.85
C PHE A 58 0.58 37.35 -4.55
N PHE A 59 1.04 38.52 -4.08
CA PHE A 59 1.82 38.62 -2.86
C PHE A 59 0.98 38.35 -1.60
N HIS A 60 -0.31 38.71 -1.62
CA HIS A 60 -1.24 38.32 -0.57
C HIS A 60 -1.34 36.79 -0.42
N HIS A 61 -1.46 36.07 -1.55
CA HIS A 61 -1.46 34.60 -1.53
C HIS A 61 -0.10 34.01 -1.11
N CYS A 62 1.01 34.63 -1.53
CA CYS A 62 2.35 34.22 -1.08
C CYS A 62 2.51 34.35 0.43
N GLU A 63 2.00 35.43 1.03
CA GLU A 63 2.04 35.64 2.48
C GLU A 63 1.20 34.57 3.22
N LYS A 64 0.00 34.29 2.73
CA LYS A 64 -0.88 33.24 3.28
C LYS A 64 -0.22 31.87 3.26
N GLU A 65 0.39 31.51 2.13
CA GLU A 65 1.10 30.23 1.97
C GLU A 65 2.36 30.17 2.86
N LEU A 66 3.10 31.28 2.96
CA LEU A 66 4.28 31.37 3.82
C LEU A 66 3.91 31.21 5.30
N ARG A 67 2.82 31.84 5.73
CA ARG A 67 2.31 31.71 7.10
C ARG A 67 1.90 30.27 7.41
N LYS A 68 1.17 29.62 6.51
CA LYS A 68 0.80 28.20 6.62
C LYS A 68 2.02 27.31 6.81
N ILE A 69 3.02 27.47 5.94
CA ILE A 69 4.26 26.66 5.96
C ILE A 69 5.05 26.92 7.25
N ASN A 70 5.18 28.17 7.68
CA ASN A 70 5.86 28.53 8.93
C ASN A 70 5.18 27.93 10.16
N THR A 71 3.86 28.02 10.26
CA THR A 71 3.10 27.46 11.38
C THR A 71 3.28 25.95 11.45
N PHE A 72 3.07 25.25 10.33
CA PHE A 72 3.21 23.80 10.27
C PHE A 72 4.63 23.33 10.60
N PHE A 73 5.66 23.98 10.03
CA PHE A 73 7.05 23.62 10.29
C PHE A 73 7.43 23.84 11.76
N SER A 74 7.01 24.96 12.35
CA SER A 74 7.29 25.28 13.76
C SER A 74 6.65 24.26 14.70
N GLU A 75 5.40 23.88 14.42
CA GLU A 75 4.72 22.82 15.17
C GLU A 75 5.46 21.49 15.07
N LYS A 76 5.88 21.10 13.86
CA LYS A 76 6.59 19.83 13.63
C LYS A 76 7.98 19.78 14.24
N ILE A 77 8.73 20.89 14.23
CA ILE A 77 10.02 20.97 14.93
C ILE A 77 9.83 20.88 16.45
N ALA A 78 8.81 21.51 17.01
CA ALA A 78 8.52 21.43 18.44
C ALA A 78 8.08 20.01 18.85
N GLU A 79 7.27 19.35 18.02
CA GLU A 79 6.89 17.93 18.17
C GLU A 79 8.14 17.03 18.11
N ALA A 80 9.02 17.24 17.13
CA ALA A 80 10.23 16.45 16.95
C ALA A 80 11.20 16.63 18.13
N SER A 81 11.35 17.85 18.64
CA SER A 81 12.19 18.15 19.81
C SER A 81 11.68 17.44 21.07
N ARG A 82 10.36 17.46 21.30
CA ARG A 82 9.71 16.71 22.40
C ARG A 82 9.92 15.21 22.26
N LYS A 83 9.68 14.64 21.08
CA LYS A 83 9.91 13.23 20.78
C LYS A 83 11.37 12.82 21.02
N SER A 84 12.33 13.65 20.57
CA SER A 84 13.75 13.42 20.82
C SER A 84 14.07 13.34 22.31
N SER A 85 13.56 14.27 23.11
CA SER A 85 13.76 14.27 24.57
C SER A 85 13.19 13.02 25.24
N ASN A 86 11.98 12.62 24.86
CA ASN A 86 11.32 11.42 25.40
C ASN A 86 12.11 10.16 25.05
N LEU A 87 12.50 9.99 23.78
CA LEU A 87 13.29 8.83 23.34
C LEU A 87 14.67 8.78 24.00
N LYS A 88 15.33 9.93 24.18
CA LYS A 88 16.60 10.02 24.93
C LYS A 88 16.42 9.56 26.37
N SER A 89 15.36 9.98 27.06
CA SER A 89 15.03 9.56 28.43
C SER A 89 14.72 8.06 28.53
N GLU A 90 13.89 7.53 27.65
CA GLU A 90 13.55 6.10 27.62
C GLU A 90 14.78 5.22 27.35
N LEU A 91 15.65 5.65 26.44
CA LEU A 91 16.91 4.98 26.16
C LEU A 91 17.82 4.98 27.39
N HIS A 92 17.98 6.12 28.06
CA HIS A 92 18.79 6.23 29.27
C HIS A 92 18.25 5.32 30.40
N ASN A 93 16.93 5.27 30.56
CA ASN A 93 16.26 4.37 31.51
C ASN A 93 16.46 2.90 31.15
N ALA A 94 16.44 2.55 29.86
CA ALA A 94 16.75 1.20 29.40
C ALA A 94 18.21 0.82 29.66
N ILE A 95 19.16 1.71 29.41
CA ILE A 95 20.60 1.44 29.62
C ILE A 95 20.94 1.35 31.12
N SER A 96 20.47 2.29 31.95
CA SER A 96 20.71 2.25 33.41
C SER A 96 20.14 0.99 34.07
N SER A 97 18.98 0.52 33.61
CA SER A 97 18.41 -0.76 34.05
C SER A 97 19.30 -1.97 33.71
N GLN A 98 20.11 -1.89 32.64
CA GLN A 98 21.05 -2.93 32.25
C GLN A 98 22.30 -2.94 33.14
N GLU A 99 22.80 -1.77 33.54
CA GLU A 99 23.96 -1.64 34.43
C GLU A 99 23.65 -2.07 35.86
N GLY A 100 22.48 -1.71 36.40
CA GLY A 100 22.04 -2.15 37.73
C GLY A 100 21.89 -3.68 37.87
N VAL A 101 21.61 -4.39 36.77
CA VAL A 101 21.56 -5.86 36.72
C VAL A 101 22.96 -6.49 36.72
N ARG A 102 23.97 -5.79 36.16
CA ARG A 102 25.38 -6.22 36.19
C ARG A 102 26.00 -6.02 37.58
N ALA A 103 25.69 -4.90 38.26
CA ALA A 103 26.28 -4.56 39.57
C ALA A 103 25.78 -5.43 40.75
N ARG A 104 24.51 -5.91 40.73
CA ARG A 104 23.95 -6.77 41.80
C ARG A 104 24.34 -8.25 41.72
N SER A 105 25.51 -8.57 41.17
CA SER A 105 26.06 -9.93 41.09
C SER A 105 26.67 -10.41 42.42
N GLY A 106 25.93 -10.26 43.53
CA GLY A 106 26.23 -10.89 44.81
C GLY A 106 25.59 -12.27 44.92
N LYS A 107 26.38 -13.27 45.35
CA LYS A 107 26.00 -14.68 45.53
C LYS A 107 24.85 -14.83 46.54
N ARG A 108 23.72 -15.42 46.11
CA ARG A 108 22.87 -16.41 46.83
C ARG A 108 21.53 -16.65 46.08
N PHE A 109 21.10 -17.92 46.09
CA PHE A 109 19.92 -18.58 45.49
C PHE A 109 19.86 -18.73 43.96
N ALA A 110 20.01 -19.98 43.47
CA ALA A 110 20.41 -20.29 42.09
C ALA A 110 19.28 -20.61 41.09
N VAL A 111 18.13 -21.18 41.48
CA VAL A 111 17.18 -21.74 40.49
C VAL A 111 16.02 -20.79 40.14
N LYS A 112 15.25 -20.27 41.12
CA LYS A 112 14.21 -19.24 40.87
C LYS A 112 14.76 -17.92 40.31
N LYS A 113 16.04 -17.61 40.61
CA LYS A 113 16.75 -16.42 40.12
C LYS A 113 17.16 -16.54 38.65
N ALA A 114 17.39 -17.76 38.15
CA ALA A 114 17.80 -18.00 36.76
C ALA A 114 16.64 -17.78 35.77
N LEU A 115 15.45 -18.33 36.07
CA LEU A 115 14.25 -18.13 35.25
C LEU A 115 13.83 -16.65 35.22
N ASN A 116 13.79 -15.98 36.39
CA ASN A 116 13.55 -14.53 36.45
C ASN A 116 14.63 -13.69 35.75
N ARG A 117 15.89 -14.15 35.71
CA ARG A 117 16.96 -13.50 34.91
C ARG A 117 16.71 -13.65 33.42
N GLN A 118 16.29 -14.82 32.96
CA GLN A 118 16.06 -15.10 31.55
C GLN A 118 14.82 -14.35 31.03
N VAL A 119 13.74 -14.31 31.82
CA VAL A 119 12.56 -13.47 31.54
C VAL A 119 12.94 -11.99 31.49
N LYS A 120 13.71 -11.47 32.46
CA LYS A 120 14.17 -10.06 32.45
C LYS A 120 15.10 -9.74 31.27
N LYS A 121 15.99 -10.65 30.89
CA LYS A 121 16.85 -10.48 29.69
C LYS A 121 16.02 -10.43 28.40
N ASN A 122 15.00 -11.29 28.28
CA ASN A 122 14.10 -11.31 27.12
C ASN A 122 13.25 -10.03 27.04
N VAL A 123 12.73 -9.54 28.17
CA VAL A 123 12.00 -8.26 28.25
C VAL A 123 12.91 -7.10 27.85
N GLN A 124 14.16 -7.09 28.32
CA GLN A 124 15.14 -6.07 27.96
C GLN A 124 15.51 -6.09 26.46
N TYR A 125 15.67 -7.27 25.88
CA TYR A 125 15.92 -7.41 24.45
C TYR A 125 14.75 -6.87 23.61
N ARG A 126 13.50 -7.17 24.01
CA ARG A 126 12.30 -6.60 23.39
C ARG A 126 12.26 -5.07 23.51
N LYS A 127 12.51 -4.52 24.69
CA LYS A 127 12.53 -3.07 24.93
C LYS A 127 13.60 -2.35 24.09
N MET A 128 14.80 -2.94 23.98
CA MET A 128 15.87 -2.40 23.13
C MET A 128 15.51 -2.51 21.63
N HIS A 129 14.76 -3.54 21.23
CA HIS A 129 14.25 -3.68 19.87
C HIS A 129 13.16 -2.64 19.55
N GLU A 130 12.23 -2.41 20.46
CA GLU A 130 11.21 -1.35 20.35
C GLU A 130 11.85 0.04 20.24
N LEU A 131 12.85 0.34 21.08
CA LEU A 131 13.61 1.59 20.99
C LEU A 131 14.29 1.75 19.62
N ARG A 132 14.89 0.69 19.08
CA ARG A 132 15.48 0.73 17.72
C ARG A 132 14.45 1.06 16.65
N LEU A 133 13.23 0.53 16.77
CA LEU A 133 12.13 0.84 15.85
C LEU A 133 11.72 2.30 16.01
N ALA A 134 11.48 2.76 17.25
CA ALA A 134 11.06 4.12 17.55
C ALA A 134 12.07 5.18 17.08
N PHE A 135 13.38 4.95 17.30
CA PHE A 135 14.43 5.83 16.77
C PHE A 135 14.49 5.82 15.24
N SER A 136 14.17 4.69 14.61
CA SER A 136 14.11 4.60 13.13
C SER A 136 12.95 5.41 12.57
N GLU A 137 11.75 5.28 13.15
CA GLU A 137 10.57 6.06 12.76
C GLU A 137 10.77 7.55 13.03
N PHE A 138 11.34 7.89 14.18
CA PHE A 138 11.69 9.27 14.52
C PHE A 138 12.69 9.86 13.50
N TYR A 139 13.75 9.13 13.16
CA TYR A 139 14.71 9.56 12.15
C TYR A 139 14.05 9.78 10.78
N LEU A 140 13.18 8.85 10.33
CA LEU A 140 12.40 9.04 9.11
C LEU A 140 11.57 10.34 9.17
N SER A 141 10.89 10.60 10.29
CA SER A 141 10.09 11.83 10.45
C SER A 141 10.93 13.11 10.31
N LEU A 142 12.19 13.11 10.78
CA LEU A 142 13.12 14.23 10.61
C LEU A 142 13.52 14.42 9.14
N ILE A 143 13.81 13.33 8.42
CA ILE A 143 14.15 13.40 6.99
C ILE A 143 12.98 13.92 6.16
N LEU A 144 11.75 13.47 6.44
CA LEU A 144 10.55 13.99 5.78
C LEU A 144 10.41 15.50 6.04
N LEU A 145 10.65 15.96 7.26
CA LEU A 145 10.57 17.38 7.61
C LEU A 145 11.68 18.22 6.94
N GLN A 146 12.87 17.66 6.77
CA GLN A 146 13.97 18.31 6.03
C GLN A 146 13.62 18.41 4.53
N ASN A 147 13.03 17.37 3.96
CA ASN A 147 12.53 17.39 2.58
C ASN A 147 11.40 18.42 2.41
N TYR A 148 10.49 18.52 3.39
CA TYR A 148 9.43 19.54 3.41
C TYR A 148 10.02 20.95 3.37
N GLN A 149 11.01 21.26 4.21
CA GLN A 149 11.73 22.54 4.21
C GLN A 149 12.33 22.85 2.83
N ASN A 150 13.10 21.92 2.27
CA ASN A 150 13.81 22.08 1.00
C ASN A 150 12.86 22.25 -0.20
N LEU A 151 11.79 21.46 -0.27
CA LEU A 151 10.81 21.53 -1.35
C LEU A 151 10.03 22.83 -1.33
N ASN A 152 9.57 23.28 -0.15
CA ASN A 152 8.83 24.54 -0.03
C ASN A 152 9.71 25.75 -0.34
N PHE A 153 10.95 25.79 0.16
CA PHE A 153 11.90 26.85 -0.19
C PHE A 153 12.15 26.90 -1.71
N THR A 154 12.39 25.74 -2.33
CA THR A 154 12.57 25.64 -3.78
C THR A 154 11.31 26.07 -4.54
N GLY A 155 10.13 25.76 -4.02
CA GLY A 155 8.84 26.17 -4.57
C GLY A 155 8.67 27.69 -4.59
N PHE A 156 8.88 28.36 -3.46
CA PHE A 156 8.85 29.82 -3.39
C PHE A 156 9.89 30.44 -4.33
N ARG A 157 11.13 29.97 -4.30
CA ARG A 157 12.18 30.48 -5.19
C ARG A 157 11.80 30.38 -6.66
N LYS A 158 11.18 29.28 -7.08
CA LYS A 158 10.77 29.07 -8.48
C LYS A 158 9.53 29.87 -8.87
N ILE A 159 8.54 29.99 -7.98
CA ILE A 159 7.31 30.72 -8.29
C ILE A 159 7.54 32.24 -8.34
N LEU A 160 8.36 32.77 -7.42
CA LEU A 160 8.76 34.17 -7.41
C LEU A 160 9.65 34.51 -8.61
N LYS A 161 10.57 33.61 -8.99
CA LYS A 161 11.35 33.78 -10.23
C LYS A 161 10.46 33.74 -11.49
N LYS A 162 9.38 32.97 -11.47
CA LYS A 162 8.43 32.89 -12.58
C LYS A 162 7.61 34.18 -12.70
N HIS A 163 7.17 34.74 -11.57
CA HIS A 163 6.56 36.07 -11.49
C HIS A 163 7.45 37.14 -12.16
N ASP A 164 8.70 37.25 -11.69
CA ASP A 164 9.68 38.23 -12.22
C ASP A 164 9.91 38.07 -13.72
N LYS A 165 10.00 36.82 -14.20
CA LYS A 165 10.17 36.55 -15.63
C LYS A 165 8.93 36.92 -16.46
N LEU A 166 7.73 36.77 -15.90
CA LEU A 166 6.47 37.01 -16.61
C LEU A 166 6.16 38.50 -16.72
N LEU A 167 6.45 39.26 -15.66
CA LEU A 167 6.15 40.69 -15.58
C LEU A 167 7.35 41.59 -15.92
N GLY A 168 8.55 41.01 -16.04
CA GLY A 168 9.77 41.78 -16.28
C GLY A 168 10.20 42.64 -15.09
N THR A 169 9.86 42.24 -13.86
CA THR A 169 10.13 42.98 -12.62
C THR A 169 11.13 42.24 -11.73
N ASP A 170 11.61 42.91 -10.68
CA ASP A 170 12.47 42.32 -9.63
C ASP A 170 11.73 42.19 -8.28
N ALA A 171 10.41 42.43 -8.27
CA ALA A 171 9.60 42.47 -7.06
C ALA A 171 9.55 41.12 -6.33
N GLY A 172 9.46 40.00 -7.06
CA GLY A 172 9.46 38.66 -6.49
C GLY A 172 10.81 38.30 -5.86
N ALA A 173 11.92 38.70 -6.47
CA ALA A 173 13.25 38.55 -5.88
C ALA A 173 13.41 39.34 -4.58
N LYS A 174 12.95 40.61 -4.54
CA LYS A 174 12.93 41.45 -3.33
C LYS A 174 12.05 40.84 -2.24
N TRP A 175 10.85 40.39 -2.60
CA TRP A 175 9.93 39.73 -1.67
C TRP A 175 10.52 38.45 -1.08
N ARG A 176 11.20 37.63 -1.90
CA ARG A 176 11.90 36.43 -1.41
C ARG A 176 12.93 36.78 -0.33
N GLN A 177 13.77 37.78 -0.59
CA GLN A 177 14.83 38.19 0.34
C GLN A 177 14.25 38.74 1.65
N GLN A 178 13.17 39.51 1.55
CA GLN A 178 12.53 40.13 2.71
C GLN A 178 11.75 39.15 3.58
N TRP A 179 11.14 38.12 2.99
CA TRP A 179 10.18 37.26 3.71
C TRP A 179 10.58 35.78 3.76
N VAL A 180 11.07 35.20 2.66
CA VAL A 180 11.35 33.76 2.56
C VAL A 180 12.73 33.41 3.11
N ASP A 181 13.76 34.19 2.74
CA ASP A 181 15.15 33.91 3.12
C ASP A 181 15.38 34.10 4.64
N VAL A 182 14.53 34.90 5.29
CA VAL A 182 14.52 35.13 6.75
C VAL A 182 13.44 34.33 7.48
N ALA A 183 12.64 33.53 6.77
CA ALA A 183 11.52 32.81 7.37
C ALA A 183 11.99 31.78 8.40
N PRO A 184 11.27 31.60 9.53
CA PRO A 184 11.60 30.60 10.55
C PRO A 184 11.72 29.18 9.98
N PHE A 185 10.87 28.82 9.00
CA PHE A 185 10.94 27.49 8.40
C PHE A 185 12.25 27.21 7.65
N TYR A 186 12.98 28.24 7.21
CA TYR A 186 14.22 28.09 6.44
C TYR A 186 15.47 28.36 7.28
N VAL A 187 15.45 29.39 8.13
CA VAL A 187 16.60 29.80 8.95
C VAL A 187 16.90 28.79 10.07
N ASN A 188 15.87 28.09 10.57
CA ASN A 188 16.04 27.14 11.67
C ASN A 188 16.88 25.92 11.23
N LYS A 189 18.06 25.76 11.84
CA LYS A 189 19.00 24.63 11.64
C LYS A 189 18.90 23.53 12.69
N ASP A 190 17.91 23.58 13.57
CA ASP A 190 17.74 22.58 14.64
C ASP A 190 17.37 21.21 14.07
N ILE A 191 16.78 21.15 12.88
CA ILE A 191 16.52 19.89 12.19
C ILE A 191 17.80 19.11 11.90
N ASP A 192 18.85 19.79 11.40
CA ASP A 192 20.13 19.16 11.09
C ASP A 192 20.82 18.67 12.37
N LYS A 193 20.71 19.45 13.46
CA LYS A 193 21.20 19.05 14.78
C LYS A 193 20.47 17.81 15.29
N LEU A 194 19.14 17.78 15.21
CA LEU A 194 18.32 16.63 15.64
C LEU A 194 18.64 15.36 14.84
N ILE A 195 18.86 15.49 13.53
CA ILE A 195 19.28 14.38 12.66
C ILE A 195 20.63 13.84 13.15
N HIS A 196 21.63 14.71 13.28
CA HIS A 196 22.98 14.32 13.69
C HIS A 196 23.02 13.70 15.10
N ASP A 197 22.29 14.29 16.06
CA ASP A 197 22.13 13.74 17.40
C ASP A 197 21.53 12.33 17.37
N THR A 198 20.51 12.13 16.55
CA THR A 198 19.83 10.84 16.40
C THR A 198 20.76 9.79 15.79
N GLU A 199 21.52 10.15 14.74
CA GLU A 199 22.54 9.27 14.15
C GLU A 199 23.57 8.82 15.18
N ASN A 200 24.07 9.78 15.99
CA ASN A 200 25.07 9.49 17.02
C ASN A 200 24.53 8.58 18.11
N ILE A 201 23.29 8.80 18.54
CA ILE A 201 22.65 7.97 19.56
C ILE A 201 22.48 6.54 19.06
N VAL A 202 21.94 6.37 17.85
CA VAL A 202 21.70 5.04 17.28
C VAL A 202 23.02 4.31 17.05
N THR A 203 24.03 5.00 16.52
CA THR A 203 25.36 4.41 16.29
C THR A 203 26.00 3.97 17.59
N ARG A 204 26.08 4.86 18.60
CA ARG A 204 26.81 4.59 19.84
C ARG A 204 26.09 3.59 20.75
N TYR A 205 24.78 3.75 20.93
CA TYR A 205 24.05 3.02 21.97
C TYR A 205 23.24 1.83 21.44
N LEU A 206 22.77 1.85 20.19
CA LEU A 206 21.88 0.81 19.65
C LEU A 206 22.59 -0.21 18.75
N GLU A 207 23.65 0.22 18.05
CA GLU A 207 24.41 -0.61 17.09
C GLU A 207 25.89 -0.79 17.49
N ALA A 208 26.24 -0.55 18.77
CA ALA A 208 27.55 -0.84 19.34
C ALA A 208 28.75 -0.18 18.60
N GLY A 209 28.54 0.99 18.00
CA GLY A 209 29.56 1.77 17.30
C GLY A 209 29.62 1.56 15.79
N ASP A 210 28.86 0.62 15.22
CA ASP A 210 28.86 0.39 13.78
C ASP A 210 27.97 1.42 13.05
N ARG A 211 28.60 2.49 12.53
CA ARG A 211 27.92 3.55 11.77
C ARG A 211 27.29 2.99 10.49
N GLN A 212 27.91 2.04 9.80
CA GLN A 212 27.35 1.53 8.54
C GLN A 212 26.06 0.76 8.80
N LYS A 213 26.04 -0.09 9.82
CA LYS A 213 24.85 -0.82 10.24
C LYS A 213 23.75 0.10 10.76
N ALA A 214 24.12 1.13 11.53
CA ALA A 214 23.18 2.17 11.99
C ALA A 214 22.57 2.93 10.81
N MET A 215 23.38 3.41 9.86
CA MET A 215 22.88 4.14 8.70
C MET A 215 22.07 3.24 7.75
N LYS A 216 22.45 1.98 7.56
CA LYS A 216 21.65 1.01 6.78
C LYS A 216 20.27 0.77 7.42
N ARG A 217 20.18 0.85 8.75
CA ARG A 217 18.92 0.74 9.47
C ARG A 217 18.11 2.04 9.37
N LEU A 218 18.74 3.19 9.61
CA LEU A 218 18.07 4.50 9.65
C LEU A 218 17.63 4.98 8.27
N ARG A 219 18.40 4.68 7.22
CA ARG A 219 18.03 5.00 5.85
C ARG A 219 16.86 4.11 5.45
N VAL A 220 15.72 4.75 5.29
CA VAL A 220 14.59 4.13 4.59
C VAL A 220 15.05 3.95 3.15
N PRO A 221 14.91 2.74 2.57
CA PRO A 221 15.07 2.56 1.13
C PRO A 221 14.29 3.68 0.44
N PRO A 222 14.83 4.30 -0.62
CA PRO A 222 14.10 5.36 -1.32
C PRO A 222 12.66 4.88 -1.57
N LEU A 223 11.66 5.74 -1.30
CA LEU A 223 10.23 5.45 -1.59
C LEU A 223 10.01 5.06 -3.07
N ASN A 224 11.01 5.37 -3.90
CA ASN A 224 11.18 4.93 -5.26
C ASN A 224 12.32 3.90 -5.36
N ASP A 225 12.25 2.81 -4.60
CA ASP A 225 13.17 1.69 -4.77
C ASP A 225 13.00 1.25 -6.21
N GLN A 226 14.07 1.41 -7.01
CA GLN A 226 14.01 1.06 -8.42
C GLN A 226 13.67 -0.42 -8.48
N GLN A 227 12.43 -0.69 -8.90
CA GLN A 227 11.92 -2.04 -9.06
C GLN A 227 12.96 -2.83 -9.86
N SER A 228 13.40 -3.96 -9.30
CA SER A 228 14.41 -4.78 -9.95
C SER A 228 13.90 -5.10 -11.37
N PRO A 229 14.62 -4.71 -12.44
CA PRO A 229 14.18 -4.95 -13.82
C PRO A 229 13.87 -6.43 -14.08
N TRP A 230 14.51 -7.31 -13.32
CA TRP A 230 14.30 -8.75 -13.35
C TRP A 230 12.90 -9.20 -12.91
N VAL A 231 12.30 -8.53 -11.93
CA VAL A 231 10.94 -8.84 -11.44
C VAL A 231 9.92 -8.44 -12.50
N THR A 232 10.05 -7.24 -13.08
CA THR A 232 9.21 -6.80 -14.20
C THR A 232 9.27 -7.78 -15.38
N PHE A 233 10.48 -8.23 -15.74
CA PHE A 233 10.67 -9.22 -16.80
C PHE A 233 9.95 -10.54 -16.48
N LYS A 234 10.12 -11.10 -15.27
CA LYS A 234 9.44 -12.32 -14.85
C LYS A 234 7.91 -12.19 -14.88
N VAL A 235 7.37 -11.10 -14.38
CA VAL A 235 5.92 -10.83 -14.40
C VAL A 235 5.42 -10.85 -15.84
N GLY A 236 6.12 -10.17 -16.75
CA GLY A 236 5.81 -10.19 -18.19
C GLY A 236 5.89 -11.60 -18.79
N LEU A 237 6.97 -12.34 -18.50
CA LEU A 237 7.18 -13.70 -18.99
C LEU A 237 6.07 -14.66 -18.53
N PHE A 238 5.77 -14.70 -17.23
CA PHE A 238 4.74 -15.59 -16.69
C PHE A 238 3.33 -15.19 -17.13
N SER A 239 3.04 -13.88 -17.24
CA SER A 239 1.74 -13.41 -17.74
C SER A 239 1.55 -13.73 -19.22
N GLY A 240 2.61 -13.58 -20.04
CA GLY A 240 2.60 -13.98 -21.45
C GLY A 240 2.46 -15.50 -21.61
N ALA A 241 3.19 -16.30 -20.82
CA ALA A 241 3.04 -17.75 -20.80
C ALA A 241 1.61 -18.17 -20.40
N PHE A 242 1.03 -17.51 -19.38
CA PHE A 242 -0.35 -17.77 -18.99
C PHE A 242 -1.35 -17.48 -20.13
N ALA A 243 -1.19 -16.36 -20.85
CA ALA A 243 -2.06 -16.05 -21.98
C ALA A 243 -2.02 -17.15 -23.07
N VAL A 244 -0.82 -17.63 -23.41
CA VAL A 244 -0.66 -18.75 -24.36
C VAL A 244 -1.29 -20.03 -23.83
N LEU A 245 -1.07 -20.36 -22.55
CA LEU A 245 -1.63 -21.55 -21.92
C LEU A 245 -3.17 -21.48 -21.83
N VAL A 246 -3.76 -20.31 -21.60
CA VAL A 246 -5.22 -20.14 -21.64
C VAL A 246 -5.76 -20.40 -23.04
N CYS A 247 -5.11 -19.90 -24.09
CA CYS A 247 -5.48 -20.23 -25.46
C CYS A 247 -5.40 -21.75 -25.70
N ALA A 248 -4.34 -22.41 -25.22
CA ALA A 248 -4.20 -23.86 -25.30
C ALA A 248 -5.32 -24.59 -24.54
N VAL A 249 -5.67 -24.16 -23.32
CA VAL A 249 -6.79 -24.71 -22.53
C VAL A 249 -8.10 -24.58 -23.30
N ILE A 250 -8.38 -23.42 -23.91
CA ILE A 250 -9.62 -23.19 -24.67
C ILE A 250 -9.67 -24.11 -25.89
N ILE A 251 -8.59 -24.18 -26.67
CA ILE A 251 -8.51 -25.07 -27.85
C ILE A 251 -8.69 -26.52 -27.40
N SER A 252 -7.92 -26.98 -26.41
CA SER A 252 -8.04 -28.35 -25.89
C SER A 252 -9.44 -28.63 -25.35
N ALA A 253 -10.09 -27.70 -24.66
CA ALA A 253 -11.45 -27.88 -24.14
C ALA A 253 -12.51 -27.98 -25.25
N VAL A 254 -12.30 -27.32 -26.40
CA VAL A 254 -13.21 -27.37 -27.56
C VAL A 254 -13.01 -28.65 -28.38
N PHE A 255 -11.75 -29.07 -28.60
CA PHE A 255 -11.42 -30.19 -29.48
C PHE A 255 -11.35 -31.55 -28.78
N THR A 256 -11.20 -31.59 -27.46
CA THR A 256 -11.25 -32.83 -26.70
C THR A 256 -12.71 -33.15 -26.40
N ASN A 257 -13.14 -34.39 -26.65
CA ASN A 257 -14.41 -34.92 -26.11
C ASN A 257 -14.27 -35.01 -24.59
N ALA A 258 -14.40 -33.88 -23.90
CA ALA A 258 -14.26 -33.83 -22.45
C ALA A 258 -15.25 -34.84 -21.84
N PRO A 259 -14.82 -35.63 -20.84
CA PRO A 259 -15.72 -36.56 -20.17
C PRO A 259 -16.93 -35.79 -19.64
N ASP A 260 -18.12 -36.43 -19.62
CA ASP A 260 -19.44 -35.85 -19.29
C ASP A 260 -19.52 -35.06 -17.96
N ASN A 261 -18.45 -35.06 -17.17
CA ASN A 261 -18.27 -34.44 -15.87
C ASN A 261 -17.65 -33.02 -15.90
N TRP A 262 -17.71 -32.28 -17.02
CA TRP A 262 -17.15 -30.91 -17.13
C TRP A 262 -17.63 -29.95 -16.01
N ARG A 263 -18.87 -30.14 -15.52
CA ARG A 263 -19.44 -29.35 -14.41
C ARG A 263 -18.68 -29.55 -13.10
N ILE A 264 -18.19 -30.76 -12.86
CA ILE A 264 -17.40 -31.11 -11.68
C ILE A 264 -16.02 -30.44 -11.80
N ALA A 265 -15.39 -30.55 -12.97
CA ALA A 265 -14.10 -29.92 -13.24
C ALA A 265 -14.15 -28.39 -13.04
N VAL A 266 -15.18 -27.73 -13.59
CA VAL A 266 -15.37 -26.28 -13.40
C VAL A 266 -15.48 -25.92 -11.93
N ARG A 267 -16.26 -26.65 -11.12
CA ARG A 267 -16.39 -26.38 -9.68
C ARG A 267 -15.08 -26.59 -8.91
N LEU A 268 -14.30 -27.60 -9.27
CA LEU A 268 -13.00 -27.87 -8.63
C LEU A 268 -11.96 -26.77 -8.93
N TYR A 269 -11.95 -26.25 -10.16
CA TYR A 269 -10.97 -25.24 -10.56
C TYR A 269 -11.42 -23.79 -10.31
N ARG A 270 -12.73 -23.51 -10.26
CA ARG A 270 -13.29 -22.16 -10.09
C ARG A 270 -12.79 -21.48 -8.82
N GLY A 271 -12.84 -22.15 -7.67
CA GLY A 271 -12.38 -21.57 -6.40
C GLY A 271 -10.91 -21.14 -6.46
N SER A 272 -10.03 -22.02 -6.97
CA SER A 272 -8.60 -21.70 -7.12
C SER A 272 -8.34 -20.55 -8.12
N LEU A 273 -9.09 -20.50 -9.24
CA LEU A 273 -8.98 -19.42 -10.22
C LEU A 273 -9.40 -18.07 -9.62
N LEU A 274 -10.48 -18.03 -8.85
CA LEU A 274 -10.97 -16.81 -8.21
C LEU A 274 -9.98 -16.27 -7.18
N ILE A 275 -9.29 -17.13 -6.42
CA ILE A 275 -8.19 -16.70 -5.53
C ILE A 275 -7.06 -16.06 -6.34
N ILE A 276 -6.65 -16.68 -7.45
CA ILE A 276 -5.57 -16.15 -8.31
C ILE A 276 -5.98 -14.80 -8.91
N LEU A 277 -7.21 -14.68 -9.41
CA LEU A 277 -7.76 -13.43 -9.93
C LEU A 277 -7.79 -12.34 -8.84
N PHE A 278 -8.19 -12.69 -7.62
CA PHE A 278 -8.19 -11.77 -6.50
C PHE A 278 -6.79 -11.25 -6.16
N LEU A 279 -5.75 -12.11 -6.23
CA LEU A 279 -4.36 -11.67 -6.07
C LEU A 279 -3.92 -10.69 -7.15
N PHE A 280 -4.33 -10.89 -8.42
CA PHE A 280 -4.11 -9.91 -9.48
C PHE A 280 -4.78 -8.58 -9.18
N LEU A 281 -6.05 -8.60 -8.77
CA LEU A 281 -6.80 -7.38 -8.44
C LEU A 281 -6.19 -6.63 -7.25
N ILE A 282 -5.71 -7.33 -6.21
CA ILE A 282 -4.93 -6.69 -5.14
C ILE A 282 -3.66 -6.05 -5.72
N GLY A 283 -2.94 -6.74 -6.59
CA GLY A 283 -1.77 -6.17 -7.27
C GLY A 283 -2.09 -4.87 -8.02
N VAL A 284 -3.20 -4.85 -8.77
CA VAL A 284 -3.68 -3.65 -9.49
C VAL A 284 -4.06 -2.54 -8.52
N ASN A 285 -4.77 -2.87 -7.44
CA ASN A 285 -5.17 -1.91 -6.41
C ASN A 285 -3.96 -1.26 -5.73
N VAL A 286 -2.96 -2.06 -5.33
CA VAL A 286 -1.72 -1.55 -4.72
C VAL A 286 -0.96 -0.66 -5.71
N TYR A 287 -0.90 -1.04 -6.99
CA TYR A 287 -0.34 -0.19 -8.04
C TYR A 287 -1.10 1.14 -8.15
N GLY A 288 -2.43 1.12 -8.20
CA GLY A 288 -3.28 2.31 -8.26
C GLY A 288 -3.13 3.22 -7.03
N TRP A 289 -3.01 2.66 -5.83
CA TRP A 289 -2.73 3.42 -4.61
C TRP A 289 -1.36 4.10 -4.68
N ARG A 290 -0.34 3.39 -5.18
CA ARG A 290 1.01 3.94 -5.31
C ARG A 290 1.07 5.07 -6.33
N THR A 291 0.44 4.93 -7.50
CA THR A 291 0.40 5.97 -8.53
C THR A 291 -0.42 7.20 -8.09
N SER A 292 -1.46 6.99 -7.29
CA SER A 292 -2.26 8.06 -6.69
C SER A 292 -1.58 8.75 -5.49
N GLY A 293 -0.44 8.23 -5.03
CA GLY A 293 0.30 8.75 -3.88
C GLY A 293 -0.37 8.46 -2.55
N VAL A 294 -1.11 7.35 -2.44
CA VAL A 294 -1.72 6.85 -1.20
C VAL A 294 -0.71 5.94 -0.47
N ASN A 295 -0.38 6.29 0.77
CA ASN A 295 0.57 5.55 1.59
C ASN A 295 -0.08 4.28 2.20
N HIS A 296 -0.31 3.28 1.36
CA HIS A 296 -0.94 2.01 1.76
C HIS A 296 -0.15 1.26 2.83
N VAL A 297 1.18 1.40 2.87
CA VAL A 297 2.03 0.80 3.91
C VAL A 297 1.66 1.33 5.30
N LEU A 298 1.45 2.64 5.43
CA LEU A 298 1.02 3.24 6.68
C LEU A 298 -0.44 2.88 7.03
N ILE A 299 -1.34 2.96 6.05
CA ILE A 299 -2.78 2.71 6.26
C ILE A 299 -3.05 1.28 6.73
N PHE A 300 -2.33 0.30 6.19
CA PHE A 300 -2.43 -1.10 6.60
C PHE A 300 -1.52 -1.47 7.78
N GLU A 301 -0.86 -0.49 8.41
CA GLU A 301 0.11 -0.67 9.50
C GLU A 301 1.19 -1.73 9.15
N LEU A 302 1.61 -1.74 7.89
CA LEU A 302 2.63 -2.66 7.38
C LEU A 302 4.03 -2.14 7.70
N ASP A 303 4.96 -3.05 7.96
CA ASP A 303 6.36 -2.69 8.18
C ASP A 303 6.96 -2.04 6.92
N PRO A 304 7.44 -0.78 6.98
CA PRO A 304 7.98 -0.06 5.82
C PRO A 304 9.23 -0.69 5.21
N ARG A 305 9.89 -1.58 5.94
CA ARG A 305 11.09 -2.28 5.50
C ARG A 305 10.79 -3.64 4.85
N ASN A 306 9.58 -4.15 5.02
CA ASN A 306 9.24 -5.53 4.71
C ASN A 306 7.76 -5.65 4.36
N HIS A 307 7.38 -4.96 3.30
CA HIS A 307 6.05 -5.05 2.70
C HIS A 307 6.17 -5.62 1.28
N LEU A 308 5.12 -6.29 0.81
CA LEU A 308 5.09 -6.75 -0.58
C LEU A 308 4.98 -5.54 -1.50
N SER A 309 5.85 -5.50 -2.50
CA SER A 309 5.70 -4.61 -3.65
C SER A 309 4.56 -5.10 -4.55
N GLU A 310 3.92 -4.18 -5.25
CA GLU A 310 2.92 -4.45 -6.28
C GLU A 310 3.42 -5.48 -7.31
N GLN A 311 4.70 -5.41 -7.70
CA GLN A 311 5.25 -6.35 -8.66
C GLN A 311 5.44 -7.76 -8.09
N HIS A 312 5.74 -7.89 -6.79
CA HIS A 312 5.84 -9.20 -6.15
C HIS A 312 4.46 -9.85 -5.98
N LEU A 313 3.41 -9.05 -5.76
CA LEU A 313 2.02 -9.53 -5.79
C LEU A 313 1.67 -10.06 -7.19
N MET A 314 1.99 -9.28 -8.23
CA MET A 314 1.79 -9.69 -9.62
C MET A 314 2.63 -10.91 -10.01
N GLU A 315 3.87 -11.03 -9.53
CA GLU A 315 4.76 -12.18 -9.78
C GLU A 315 4.15 -13.47 -9.20
N ILE A 316 3.71 -13.43 -7.94
CA ILE A 316 3.07 -14.58 -7.28
C ILE A 316 1.78 -14.97 -8.01
N ALA A 317 0.95 -13.98 -8.36
CA ALA A 317 -0.29 -14.23 -9.08
C ALA A 317 -0.04 -14.86 -10.47
N ALA A 318 0.96 -14.36 -11.22
CA ALA A 318 1.31 -14.88 -12.53
C ALA A 318 1.87 -16.31 -12.46
N ILE A 319 2.71 -16.63 -11.47
CA ILE A 319 3.22 -18.00 -11.25
C ILE A 319 2.06 -18.96 -10.96
N PHE A 320 1.14 -18.58 -10.07
CA PHE A 320 -0.03 -19.42 -9.78
C PHE A 320 -0.98 -19.56 -10.96
N SER A 321 -1.15 -18.52 -11.78
CA SER A 321 -1.90 -18.59 -13.03
C SER A 321 -1.32 -19.63 -14.00
N VAL A 322 0.00 -19.67 -14.17
CA VAL A 322 0.66 -20.67 -15.01
C VAL A 322 0.47 -22.08 -14.43
N MET A 323 0.66 -22.25 -13.12
CA MET A 323 0.42 -23.54 -12.45
C MET A 323 -1.03 -24.01 -12.60
N TRP A 324 -1.99 -23.09 -12.51
CA TRP A 324 -3.40 -23.37 -12.70
C TRP A 324 -3.68 -23.83 -14.13
N ALA A 325 -3.19 -23.12 -15.14
CA ALA A 325 -3.41 -23.48 -16.55
C ALA A 325 -2.77 -24.83 -16.91
N LEU A 326 -1.56 -25.10 -16.42
CA LEU A 326 -0.91 -26.40 -16.57
C LEU A 326 -1.70 -27.53 -15.89
N SER A 327 -2.24 -27.28 -14.69
CA SER A 327 -3.10 -28.25 -13.99
C SER A 327 -4.37 -28.56 -14.79
N VAL A 328 -5.02 -27.55 -15.37
CA VAL A 328 -6.20 -27.74 -16.23
C VAL A 328 -5.86 -28.52 -17.50
N LEU A 329 -4.72 -28.21 -18.16
CA LEU A 329 -4.25 -28.99 -19.31
C LEU A 329 -3.96 -30.45 -18.93
N ALA A 330 -3.31 -30.68 -17.78
CA ALA A 330 -3.06 -32.04 -17.28
C ALA A 330 -4.37 -32.79 -16.97
N PHE A 331 -5.42 -32.10 -16.52
CA PHE A 331 -6.76 -32.66 -16.36
C PHE A 331 -7.37 -33.05 -17.71
N LEU A 332 -7.31 -32.17 -18.71
CA LEU A 332 -7.86 -32.41 -20.05
C LEU A 332 -7.15 -33.55 -20.80
N PHE A 333 -5.83 -33.69 -20.61
CA PHE A 333 -5.00 -34.75 -21.20
C PHE A 333 -4.74 -35.92 -20.24
N SER A 334 -5.55 -36.08 -19.21
CA SER A 334 -5.37 -37.12 -18.19
C SER A 334 -5.33 -38.53 -18.77
N ASP A 335 -6.17 -38.82 -19.77
CA ASP A 335 -6.20 -40.10 -20.47
C ASP A 335 -4.89 -40.37 -21.23
N ALA A 336 -4.34 -39.35 -21.90
CA ALA A 336 -3.08 -39.46 -22.62
C ALA A 336 -1.87 -39.59 -21.66
N LEU A 337 -1.95 -38.96 -20.49
CA LEU A 337 -0.91 -39.00 -19.46
C LEU A 337 -1.00 -40.23 -18.55
N SER A 338 -2.09 -41.01 -18.62
CA SER A 338 -2.37 -42.12 -17.70
C SER A 338 -2.34 -41.72 -16.22
N ILE A 339 -2.73 -40.47 -15.92
CA ILE A 339 -2.81 -39.92 -14.56
C ILE A 339 -4.29 -39.78 -14.18
N PRO A 340 -4.71 -40.12 -12.95
CA PRO A 340 -6.09 -39.90 -12.50
C PRO A 340 -6.48 -38.42 -12.64
N ALA A 341 -7.55 -38.12 -13.38
CA ALA A 341 -7.89 -36.76 -13.78
C ALA A 341 -8.06 -35.83 -12.56
N TYR A 342 -8.76 -36.31 -11.54
CA TYR A 342 -9.04 -35.56 -10.31
C TYR A 342 -7.84 -35.41 -9.37
N ALA A 343 -6.69 -36.04 -9.64
CA ALA A 343 -5.46 -35.80 -8.87
C ALA A 343 -4.88 -34.40 -9.12
N ASN A 344 -4.99 -33.87 -10.35
CA ASN A 344 -4.44 -32.58 -10.73
C ASN A 344 -5.06 -31.37 -9.97
N PRO A 345 -6.40 -31.24 -9.85
CA PRO A 345 -6.99 -30.17 -9.05
C PRO A 345 -6.67 -30.31 -7.56
N LEU A 346 -6.55 -31.55 -7.05
CA LEU A 346 -6.12 -31.79 -5.67
C LEU A 346 -4.71 -31.30 -5.42
N LEU A 347 -3.78 -31.69 -6.29
CA LEU A 347 -2.38 -31.30 -6.22
C LEU A 347 -2.23 -29.77 -6.26
N LEU A 348 -2.97 -29.09 -7.13
CA LEU A 348 -2.94 -27.63 -7.21
C LEU A 348 -3.34 -26.98 -5.86
N VAL A 349 -4.47 -27.39 -5.29
CA VAL A 349 -4.94 -26.84 -4.01
C VAL A 349 -3.99 -27.16 -2.87
N VAL A 350 -3.43 -28.38 -2.82
CA VAL A 350 -2.41 -28.77 -1.84
C VAL A 350 -1.16 -27.90 -1.98
N LEU A 351 -0.69 -27.61 -3.20
CA LEU A 351 0.46 -26.73 -3.43
C LEU A 351 0.19 -25.28 -2.99
N LEU A 352 -1.03 -24.76 -3.22
CA LEU A 352 -1.42 -23.42 -2.73
C LEU A 352 -1.43 -23.34 -1.20
N PHE A 353 -1.96 -24.35 -0.52
CA PHE A 353 -1.94 -24.43 0.94
C PHE A 353 -0.52 -24.65 1.49
N ALA A 354 0.27 -25.51 0.85
CA ALA A 354 1.66 -25.73 1.22
C ALA A 354 2.47 -24.43 1.09
N PHE A 355 2.25 -23.64 0.04
CA PHE A 355 2.83 -22.31 -0.08
C PHE A 355 2.39 -21.39 1.07
N LEU A 356 1.09 -21.32 1.37
CA LEU A 356 0.56 -20.43 2.40
C LEU A 356 1.09 -20.76 3.80
N PHE A 357 1.06 -22.05 4.20
CA PHE A 357 1.44 -22.50 5.54
C PHE A 357 2.92 -22.83 5.70
N ASN A 358 3.74 -22.80 4.63
CA ASN A 358 5.14 -23.19 4.71
C ASN A 358 5.91 -22.35 5.76
N PRO A 359 6.43 -22.99 6.83
CA PRO A 359 7.06 -22.28 7.95
C PRO A 359 8.47 -21.77 7.65
N THR A 360 9.07 -22.18 6.52
CA THR A 360 10.42 -21.77 6.15
C THR A 360 10.45 -20.28 5.77
N ARG A 361 11.61 -19.63 5.98
CA ARG A 361 11.83 -18.19 5.67
C ARG A 361 11.92 -17.88 4.17
N THR A 362 11.71 -18.86 3.31
CA THR A 362 11.70 -18.68 1.84
C THR A 362 10.35 -18.10 1.39
N LEU A 363 10.25 -17.67 0.13
CA LEU A 363 8.97 -17.29 -0.51
C LEU A 363 8.12 -16.27 0.28
N GLN A 364 8.64 -15.08 0.57
CA GLN A 364 7.86 -13.99 1.19
C GLN A 364 7.18 -14.37 2.53
N HIS A 365 7.92 -15.06 3.40
CA HIS A 365 7.47 -15.56 4.71
C HIS A 365 6.69 -14.53 5.54
N HIS A 366 7.18 -13.30 5.63
CA HIS A 366 6.55 -12.27 6.47
C HIS A 366 5.13 -11.92 6.02
N ALA A 367 4.90 -11.82 4.72
CA ALA A 367 3.57 -11.49 4.19
C ALA A 367 2.58 -12.64 4.34
N ARG A 368 3.03 -13.89 4.19
CA ARG A 368 2.19 -15.08 4.41
C ARG A 368 1.73 -15.18 5.85
N PHE A 369 2.64 -15.02 6.81
CA PHE A 369 2.30 -15.04 8.24
C PHE A 369 1.53 -13.80 8.69
N TRP A 370 1.72 -12.66 8.04
CA TRP A 370 0.84 -11.51 8.22
C TRP A 370 -0.59 -11.83 7.79
N LEU A 371 -0.79 -12.38 6.58
CA LEU A 371 -2.10 -12.80 6.08
C LEU A 371 -2.76 -13.83 7.01
N LEU A 372 -2.03 -14.87 7.41
CA LEU A 372 -2.53 -15.90 8.33
C LEU A 372 -2.93 -15.32 9.70
N ARG A 373 -2.16 -14.36 10.22
CA ARG A 373 -2.48 -13.68 11.48
C ARG A 373 -3.76 -12.86 11.34
N VAL A 374 -3.92 -12.08 10.26
CA VAL A 374 -5.12 -11.27 10.02
C VAL A 374 -6.35 -12.17 9.82
N LEU A 375 -6.23 -13.26 9.04
CA LEU A 375 -7.31 -14.25 8.90
C LEU A 375 -7.72 -14.87 10.25
N GLY A 376 -6.76 -15.25 11.08
CA GLY A 376 -7.03 -15.72 12.44
C GLY A 376 -7.71 -14.66 13.32
N ARG A 377 -7.35 -13.38 13.13
CA ARG A 377 -7.99 -12.27 13.82
C ARG A 377 -9.42 -11.98 13.31
N ILE A 378 -9.71 -12.22 12.05
CA ILE A 378 -11.09 -12.09 11.56
C ILE A 378 -11.99 -13.14 12.23
N VAL A 379 -11.51 -14.38 12.36
CA VAL A 379 -12.27 -15.47 13.01
C VAL A 379 -12.50 -15.20 14.49
N ALA A 380 -11.52 -14.62 15.18
CA ALA A 380 -11.62 -14.31 16.60
C ALA A 380 -12.03 -12.84 16.90
N ALA A 381 -12.60 -12.14 15.91
CA ALA A 381 -12.99 -10.73 16.00
C ALA A 381 -13.79 -10.33 17.26
N PRO A 382 -14.67 -11.19 17.85
CA PRO A 382 -15.38 -10.84 19.08
C PRO A 382 -14.47 -10.65 20.31
N PHE A 383 -13.21 -11.10 20.28
CA PHE A 383 -12.36 -11.23 21.46
C PHE A 383 -11.24 -10.18 21.57
N PHE A 384 -11.08 -9.28 20.58
CA PHE A 384 -10.06 -8.22 20.62
C PHE A 384 -10.45 -7.01 19.78
N HIS A 385 -9.69 -5.94 19.96
CA HIS A 385 -9.79 -4.74 19.15
C HIS A 385 -9.49 -5.03 17.67
N VAL A 386 -10.41 -4.62 16.80
CA VAL A 386 -10.32 -4.78 15.34
C VAL A 386 -9.59 -3.59 14.74
N GLY A 387 -8.51 -3.84 14.01
CA GLY A 387 -7.77 -2.81 13.27
C GLY A 387 -8.32 -2.62 11.86
N PHE A 388 -7.85 -1.58 11.16
CA PHE A 388 -8.29 -1.29 9.79
C PHE A 388 -8.02 -2.45 8.81
N ALA A 389 -6.85 -3.08 8.91
CA ALA A 389 -6.49 -4.21 8.04
C ALA A 389 -7.42 -5.43 8.21
N ASP A 390 -7.89 -5.68 9.44
CA ASP A 390 -8.81 -6.78 9.73
C ASP A 390 -10.19 -6.51 9.09
N PHE A 391 -10.69 -5.27 9.22
CA PHE A 391 -11.95 -4.84 8.61
C PHE A 391 -11.89 -4.90 7.08
N TRP A 392 -10.83 -4.35 6.49
CA TRP A 392 -10.66 -4.35 5.04
C TRP A 392 -10.61 -5.78 4.47
N LEU A 393 -9.81 -6.67 5.06
CA LEU A 393 -9.71 -8.04 4.56
C LEU A 393 -11.01 -8.82 4.78
N ALA A 394 -11.72 -8.60 5.89
CA ALA A 394 -13.04 -9.20 6.12
C ALA A 394 -14.05 -8.77 5.05
N ASP A 395 -14.04 -7.50 4.64
CA ASP A 395 -14.89 -7.01 3.56
C ASP A 395 -14.55 -7.69 2.22
N GLN A 396 -13.25 -7.89 1.93
CA GLN A 396 -12.85 -8.64 0.74
C GLN A 396 -13.34 -10.10 0.76
N LEU A 397 -13.39 -10.75 1.94
CA LEU A 397 -13.90 -12.10 2.07
C LEU A 397 -15.40 -12.22 1.71
N ASN A 398 -16.18 -11.14 1.86
CA ASN A 398 -17.59 -11.12 1.41
C ASN A 398 -17.71 -11.28 -0.11
N SER A 399 -16.74 -10.75 -0.86
CA SER A 399 -16.68 -10.93 -2.31
C SER A 399 -16.14 -12.31 -2.72
N LEU A 400 -15.51 -13.03 -1.78
CA LEU A 400 -14.97 -14.39 -1.98
C LEU A 400 -15.88 -15.50 -1.43
N VAL A 401 -17.14 -15.21 -1.12
CA VAL A 401 -18.15 -16.23 -0.75
C VAL A 401 -18.19 -17.41 -1.74
N PRO A 402 -18.13 -17.22 -3.09
CA PRO A 402 -18.08 -18.35 -4.02
C PRO A 402 -16.90 -19.29 -3.79
N VAL A 403 -15.74 -18.77 -3.37
CA VAL A 403 -14.55 -19.58 -3.06
C VAL A 403 -14.78 -20.44 -1.82
N LEU A 404 -15.44 -19.91 -0.79
CA LEU A 404 -15.76 -20.68 0.42
C LEU A 404 -16.73 -21.82 0.14
N VAL A 405 -17.74 -21.55 -0.70
CA VAL A 405 -18.69 -22.55 -1.17
C VAL A 405 -18.00 -23.64 -1.99
N ASP A 406 -17.12 -23.25 -2.91
CA ASP A 406 -16.35 -24.20 -3.72
C ASP A 406 -15.38 -25.00 -2.87
N PHE A 407 -14.79 -24.41 -1.83
CA PHE A 407 -13.94 -25.12 -0.88
C PHE A 407 -14.73 -26.20 -0.12
N GLN A 408 -15.95 -25.90 0.31
CA GLN A 408 -16.84 -26.91 0.92
C GLN A 408 -17.17 -28.03 -0.06
N TYR A 409 -17.50 -27.70 -1.32
CA TYR A 409 -17.76 -28.70 -2.36
C TYR A 409 -16.52 -29.56 -2.64
N PHE A 410 -15.34 -28.94 -2.73
CA PHE A 410 -14.06 -29.60 -2.94
C PHE A 410 -13.79 -30.63 -1.83
N VAL A 411 -13.92 -30.25 -0.57
CA VAL A 411 -13.75 -31.18 0.57
C VAL A 411 -14.75 -32.33 0.48
N CYS A 412 -16.03 -32.06 0.24
CA CYS A 412 -17.04 -33.11 0.08
C CYS A 412 -16.69 -34.08 -1.06
N PHE A 413 -16.32 -33.55 -2.22
CA PHE A 413 -16.01 -34.34 -3.40
C PHE A 413 -14.89 -35.36 -3.14
N TYR A 414 -13.77 -34.92 -2.56
CA TYR A 414 -12.63 -35.79 -2.28
C TYR A 414 -12.84 -36.77 -1.13
N VAL A 415 -13.73 -36.45 -0.18
CA VAL A 415 -14.03 -37.34 0.94
C VAL A 415 -15.03 -38.43 0.56
N THR A 416 -16.05 -38.12 -0.26
CA THR A 416 -17.20 -39.04 -0.46
C THR A 416 -17.34 -39.61 -1.87
N SER A 417 -16.79 -38.96 -2.90
CA SER A 417 -17.16 -39.26 -4.30
C SER A 417 -16.00 -39.68 -5.20
N VAL A 418 -14.75 -39.56 -4.75
CA VAL A 418 -13.59 -39.96 -5.55
C VAL A 418 -13.35 -41.46 -5.42
N ASN A 419 -13.56 -42.18 -6.52
CA ASN A 419 -13.05 -43.53 -6.69
C ASN A 419 -11.80 -43.48 -7.60
N TRP A 420 -10.62 -43.63 -7.00
CA TRP A 420 -9.33 -43.50 -7.68
C TRP A 420 -9.08 -44.55 -8.76
N GLU A 421 -9.82 -45.67 -8.73
CA GLU A 421 -9.64 -46.80 -9.65
C GLU A 421 -10.44 -46.67 -10.96
N VAL A 422 -11.53 -45.90 -10.97
CA VAL A 422 -12.48 -45.87 -12.11
C VAL A 422 -12.57 -44.49 -12.78
N ASN A 423 -11.85 -43.47 -12.31
CA ASN A 423 -11.92 -42.09 -12.83
C ASN A 423 -13.37 -41.54 -12.97
N THR A 424 -14.33 -42.13 -12.24
CA THR A 424 -15.75 -41.77 -12.28
C THR A 424 -16.18 -41.23 -10.93
N GLY A 425 -16.77 -40.02 -10.93
CA GLY A 425 -17.38 -39.42 -9.74
C GLY A 425 -18.79 -39.95 -9.56
N ASN A 426 -18.94 -41.16 -9.01
CA ASN A 426 -20.22 -41.88 -9.04
C ASN A 426 -21.26 -41.44 -8.00
N ILE A 427 -21.01 -40.37 -7.23
CA ILE A 427 -22.00 -39.87 -6.26
C ILE A 427 -21.96 -38.34 -6.24
N PRO A 428 -23.03 -37.63 -6.68
CA PRO A 428 -23.09 -36.19 -6.51
C PRO A 428 -23.17 -35.88 -5.00
N CYS A 429 -22.25 -35.06 -4.49
CA CYS A 429 -22.42 -34.42 -3.18
C CYS A 429 -23.75 -33.63 -3.20
N ARG A 430 -24.83 -34.26 -2.72
CA ARG A 430 -26.13 -33.61 -2.49
C ARG A 430 -26.00 -32.75 -1.24
N MET A 431 -25.45 -31.55 -1.41
CA MET A 431 -25.75 -30.49 -0.46
C MET A 431 -27.16 -29.98 -0.75
N ASN A 432 -27.98 -29.85 0.30
CA ASN A 432 -29.30 -29.23 0.21
C ASN A 432 -29.16 -27.85 -0.45
N ILE A 433 -29.64 -27.75 -1.69
CA ILE A 433 -29.60 -26.55 -2.55
C ILE A 433 -30.42 -25.37 -2.00
N PHE A 434 -31.15 -25.55 -0.89
CA PHE A 434 -32.04 -24.55 -0.30
C PHE A 434 -31.36 -23.26 0.21
N LEU A 435 -30.05 -23.26 0.48
CA LEU A 435 -29.33 -22.03 0.88
C LEU A 435 -28.70 -21.26 -0.29
N MET A 436 -28.60 -21.86 -1.48
CA MET A 436 -27.90 -21.26 -2.63
C MET A 436 -28.76 -20.26 -3.40
N ASP A 437 -30.02 -20.56 -3.67
CA ASP A 437 -30.91 -19.65 -4.42
C ASP A 437 -31.27 -18.39 -3.61
N GLY A 438 -31.29 -18.50 -2.28
CA GLY A 438 -31.52 -17.37 -1.39
C GLY A 438 -30.35 -16.37 -1.36
N CYS A 439 -29.11 -16.86 -1.31
CA CYS A 439 -27.93 -16.00 -1.14
C CYS A 439 -27.42 -15.42 -2.47
N TYR A 440 -27.49 -16.17 -3.57
CA TYR A 440 -27.09 -15.66 -4.89
C TYR A 440 -28.06 -14.59 -5.41
N ARG A 441 -29.38 -14.79 -5.20
CA ARG A 441 -30.40 -13.80 -5.58
C ARG A 441 -30.28 -12.51 -4.74
N LYS A 442 -29.95 -12.63 -3.46
CA LYS A 442 -29.78 -11.48 -2.55
C LYS A 442 -28.47 -10.71 -2.79
N SER A 443 -27.40 -11.38 -3.21
CA SER A 443 -26.12 -10.72 -3.50
C SER A 443 -26.14 -9.93 -4.82
N ILE A 444 -26.89 -10.41 -5.83
CA ILE A 444 -27.10 -9.69 -7.09
C ILE A 444 -28.09 -8.52 -6.90
N LEU A 445 -29.13 -8.68 -6.07
CA LEU A 445 -30.05 -7.59 -5.74
C LEU A 445 -29.40 -6.49 -4.87
N ASN A 446 -28.58 -6.86 -3.89
CA ASN A 446 -27.89 -5.88 -3.03
C ASN A 446 -26.82 -5.06 -3.77
N PHE A 447 -26.27 -5.56 -4.89
CA PHE A 447 -25.36 -4.78 -5.74
C PHE A 447 -26.09 -3.68 -6.53
N GLY A 448 -27.40 -3.86 -6.81
CA GLY A 448 -28.26 -2.83 -7.39
C GLY A 448 -28.74 -1.80 -6.36
N ASP A 449 -29.03 -2.24 -5.13
CA ASP A 449 -29.60 -1.37 -4.10
C ASP A 449 -28.56 -0.49 -3.37
N THR A 450 -27.28 -0.85 -3.41
CA THR A 450 -26.20 -0.04 -2.77
C THR A 450 -25.78 1.17 -3.63
N ILE A 451 -26.22 1.25 -4.89
CA ILE A 451 -25.97 2.41 -5.77
C ILE A 451 -27.10 3.46 -5.68
N LEU A 452 -28.22 3.15 -5.01
CA LEU A 452 -29.42 4.00 -5.00
C LEU A 452 -29.81 4.58 -3.63
N ILE A 453 -28.93 4.57 -2.63
CA ILE A 453 -29.16 5.29 -1.36
C ILE A 453 -28.23 6.51 -1.26
N GLN A 454 -28.31 7.39 -2.25
CA GLN A 454 -28.03 8.82 -2.11
C GLN A 454 -28.55 9.56 -3.36
N GLY A 455 -29.88 9.63 -3.50
CA GLY A 455 -30.55 10.36 -4.56
C GLY A 455 -31.95 10.73 -4.12
N ASP A 456 -32.06 11.92 -3.54
CA ASP A 456 -33.28 12.57 -3.07
C ASP A 456 -34.33 12.77 -4.19
N ASP A 457 -35.57 12.90 -3.76
CA ASP A 457 -36.84 12.91 -4.50
C ASP A 457 -36.91 13.80 -5.76
N ARG A 458 -37.43 13.24 -6.86
CA ARG A 458 -38.66 13.68 -7.58
C ARG A 458 -38.73 13.17 -9.03
N GLY A 459 -39.88 12.60 -9.39
CA GLY A 459 -40.40 12.59 -10.77
C GLY A 459 -40.51 11.21 -11.41
N GLY A 460 -41.75 10.71 -11.54
CA GLY A 460 -42.05 9.47 -12.25
C GLY A 460 -41.79 9.53 -13.76
N GLY A 461 -41.41 8.38 -14.33
CA GLY A 461 -41.24 8.19 -15.76
C GLY A 461 -40.92 6.72 -16.08
N GLU A 462 -41.62 6.19 -17.07
CA GLU A 462 -41.73 4.78 -17.44
C GLU A 462 -40.41 4.03 -17.72
N MET A 463 -40.41 2.75 -17.31
CA MET A 463 -39.40 1.74 -17.60
C MET A 463 -39.31 1.48 -19.12
N ARG A 464 -38.20 1.88 -19.75
CA ARG A 464 -37.82 1.41 -21.10
C ARG A 464 -36.63 0.46 -21.02
N ASP A 465 -36.78 -0.61 -21.79
CA ASP A 465 -36.03 -1.87 -21.76
C ASP A 465 -34.55 -1.68 -22.17
N PHE A 466 -33.64 -2.14 -21.32
CA PHE A 466 -32.17 -2.03 -21.46
C PHE A 466 -31.60 -2.91 -22.59
N ARG A 467 -32.46 -3.67 -23.28
CA ARG A 467 -32.09 -4.64 -24.32
C ARG A 467 -31.75 -3.98 -25.67
N GLU A 468 -32.03 -2.69 -25.87
CA GLU A 468 -31.79 -1.98 -27.14
C GLU A 468 -30.44 -1.24 -27.24
N PHE A 469 -29.69 -1.06 -26.14
CA PHE A 469 -28.45 -0.28 -26.14
C PHE A 469 -27.19 -1.06 -26.59
N VAL A 470 -27.25 -2.38 -26.71
CA VAL A 470 -26.07 -3.23 -26.99
C VAL A 470 -25.89 -3.52 -28.50
N LYS A 471 -26.70 -2.94 -29.39
CA LYS A 471 -26.64 -3.25 -30.83
C LYS A 471 -25.84 -2.31 -31.72
N ASN A 472 -25.21 -1.25 -31.21
CA ASN A 472 -24.40 -0.36 -32.05
C ASN A 472 -23.19 0.24 -31.30
N PHE A 473 -22.25 -0.60 -30.86
CA PHE A 473 -20.84 -0.22 -30.70
C PHE A 473 -19.93 -1.42 -30.86
#